data_AF-A0A7X9BVP6-F1
#
_entry.id   AF-A0A7X9BVP6-F1
#
_cell.length_a   1.000
_cell.length_b   1.000
_cell.length_c   1.000
_cell.angle_alpha   90.00
_cell.angle_beta   90.00
_cell.angle_gamma   90.00
#
_symmetry.space_group_name_H-M   'P 1'
#
loop_
_entity.id
_entity.type
_entity.pdbx_description
1 polymer ?
#
loop_
_entity_poly.entity_id
_entity_poly.type
_entity_poly.pdbx_seq_one_letter_code
_entity_poly.pdbx_strand_id
1 'polypeptide(L)'
;KLLKRALDIVALAIVILVLLSLARTRNIVDTLGDIFNNPIAKYFPIIGWTSSIAIASIKGFTTEFWVGLFGMFMLILGSTVALYRMNLDYYEDVLEGTEYLEAAVKAKRAGNNMTFGLKVKDSVKQKLSGTGASAIFFKHLLELRKTAYVLFFDRSSVSVIIAAIVFKLIMPSEAQLLSLSMILFFALYMLLILQMQGRLGSELEKHYIFLIPASSQEKLFFATLGEHTKNFFDGTVLFILSGILFKAPLIIIISCIITYTLFGAVYIYSDILTRRLFGRIHSKGFLVFIKVIINLLIIIPGGIAAGITIAITESEFLMICALAAWSFVLGVTLFIFSAGILNNLETVS
;
A
#
# COMPACT_ATOMS: atom_id res chain seq x y z
N LYS A 1 -9.62 24.70 -8.27
CA LYS A 1 -9.38 23.42 -9.00
C LYS A 1 -8.10 23.43 -9.84
N LEU A 2 -7.82 24.48 -10.62
CA LEU A 2 -6.58 24.60 -11.42
C LEU A 2 -5.30 24.70 -10.58
N LEU A 3 -5.29 25.54 -9.54
CA LEU A 3 -4.15 25.65 -8.60
C LEU A 3 -3.79 24.31 -7.96
N LYS A 4 -4.79 23.54 -7.54
CA LYS A 4 -4.59 22.20 -6.98
C LYS A 4 -3.93 21.25 -7.99
N ARG A 5 -4.40 21.25 -9.24
CA ARG A 5 -3.80 20.44 -10.31
C ARG A 5 -2.36 20.87 -10.63
N ALA A 6 -2.08 22.17 -10.60
CA ALA A 6 -0.72 22.68 -10.81
C ALA A 6 0.23 22.24 -9.67
N LEU A 7 -0.21 22.30 -8.42
CA LEU A 7 0.53 21.78 -7.27
C LEU A 7 0.74 20.26 -7.37
N ASP A 8 -0.29 19.50 -7.79
CA ASP A 8 -0.18 18.05 -7.99
C ASP A 8 0.86 17.71 -9.09
N ILE A 9 0.89 18.48 -10.18
CA ILE A 9 1.87 18.30 -11.28
C ILE A 9 3.29 18.63 -10.80
N VAL A 10 3.47 19.72 -10.05
CA VAL A 10 4.78 20.09 -9.48
C VAL A 10 5.26 19.03 -8.50
N ALA A 11 4.38 18.53 -7.62
CA ALA A 11 4.72 17.45 -6.70
C ALA A 11 5.12 16.17 -7.43
N LEU A 12 4.41 15.81 -8.50
CA LEU A 12 4.73 14.64 -9.33
C LEU A 12 6.06 14.80 -10.07
N ALA A 13 6.35 16.01 -10.58
CA ALA A 13 7.64 16.33 -11.19
C ALA A 13 8.79 16.19 -10.19
N ILE A 14 8.61 16.63 -8.94
CA ILE A 14 9.62 16.46 -7.86
C ILE A 14 9.87 14.99 -7.60
N VAL A 15 8.81 14.17 -7.46
CA VAL A 15 8.96 12.73 -7.23
C VAL A 15 9.73 12.06 -8.38
N ILE A 16 9.43 12.41 -9.63
CA ILE A 16 10.16 11.88 -10.79
C ILE A 16 11.63 12.31 -10.76
N LEU A 17 11.90 13.59 -10.47
CA LEU A 17 13.26 14.11 -10.39
C LEU A 17 14.07 13.39 -9.31
N VAL A 18 13.47 13.18 -8.12
CA VAL A 18 14.05 12.41 -7.01
C VAL A 18 14.36 10.98 -7.42
N LEU A 19 13.43 10.30 -8.11
CA LEU A 19 13.63 8.93 -8.56
C LEU A 19 14.74 8.83 -9.62
N LEU A 20 14.83 9.80 -10.53
CA LEU A 20 15.88 9.85 -11.55
C LEU A 20 17.26 10.15 -10.96
N SER A 21 17.34 11.10 -10.02
CA SER A 21 18.59 11.37 -9.32
C SER A 21 19.01 10.17 -8.48
N LEU A 22 18.08 9.54 -7.74
CA LEU A 22 18.35 8.36 -6.93
C LEU A 22 18.81 7.17 -7.78
N ALA A 23 18.28 7.03 -8.99
CA ALA A 23 18.74 6.02 -9.94
C ALA A 23 20.19 6.22 -10.40
N ARG A 24 20.71 7.47 -10.35
CA ARG A 24 22.08 7.82 -10.73
C ARG A 24 23.06 7.70 -9.56
N THR A 25 22.73 8.27 -8.42
CA THR A 25 23.60 8.34 -7.23
C THR A 25 23.55 7.07 -6.38
N ARG A 26 22.43 6.32 -6.38
CA ARG A 26 22.20 5.10 -5.57
C ARG A 26 22.36 5.28 -4.05
N ASN A 27 22.56 6.51 -3.59
CA ASN A 27 22.66 6.89 -2.18
C ASN A 27 21.71 8.04 -1.90
N ILE A 28 20.85 7.90 -0.89
CA ILE A 28 19.86 8.93 -0.52
C ILE A 28 20.55 10.26 -0.18
N VAL A 29 21.69 10.21 0.53
CA VAL A 29 22.39 11.41 1.00
C VAL A 29 22.96 12.19 -0.19
N ASP A 30 23.63 11.49 -1.10
CA ASP A 30 24.19 12.10 -2.31
C ASP A 30 23.08 12.55 -3.27
N THR A 31 21.96 11.81 -3.34
CA THR A 31 20.77 12.21 -4.10
C THR A 31 20.19 13.52 -3.59
N LEU A 32 20.06 13.66 -2.27
CA LEU A 32 19.60 14.90 -1.66
C LEU A 32 20.58 16.03 -1.98
N GLY A 33 21.88 15.78 -1.84
CA GLY A 33 22.94 16.72 -2.25
C GLY A 33 22.79 17.18 -3.70
N ASP A 34 22.62 16.26 -4.63
CA ASP A 34 22.46 16.53 -6.06
C ASP A 34 21.16 17.29 -6.38
N ILE A 35 20.06 16.94 -5.72
CA ILE A 35 18.78 17.65 -5.88
C ILE A 35 18.92 19.08 -5.36
N PHE A 36 19.44 19.28 -4.14
CA PHE A 36 19.61 20.62 -3.57
C PHE A 36 20.64 21.47 -4.32
N ASN A 37 21.63 20.84 -4.95
CA ASN A 37 22.61 21.51 -5.79
C ASN A 37 22.10 21.79 -7.22
N ASN A 38 21.02 21.15 -7.65
CA ASN A 38 20.43 21.38 -8.97
C ASN A 38 19.91 22.82 -9.08
N PRO A 39 20.29 23.58 -10.12
CA PRO A 39 19.82 24.95 -10.34
C PRO A 39 18.29 25.09 -10.29
N ILE A 40 17.56 24.08 -10.78
CA ILE A 40 16.10 24.10 -10.86
C ILE A 40 15.46 23.95 -9.47
N ALA A 41 16.09 23.18 -8.58
CA ALA A 41 15.51 22.89 -7.26
C ALA A 41 15.45 24.11 -6.34
N LYS A 42 16.34 25.08 -6.56
CA LYS A 42 16.38 26.35 -5.83
C LYS A 42 15.14 27.22 -6.09
N TYR A 43 14.43 26.98 -7.19
CA TYR A 43 13.22 27.71 -7.54
C TYR A 43 11.94 27.04 -7.01
N PHE A 44 12.03 25.87 -6.35
CA PHE A 44 10.84 25.19 -5.85
C PHE A 44 10.15 25.96 -4.71
N PRO A 45 8.81 26.00 -4.70
CA PRO A 45 8.04 26.66 -3.64
C PRO A 45 8.39 26.12 -2.26
N ILE A 46 8.48 27.02 -1.29
CA ILE A 46 8.76 26.76 0.14
C ILE A 46 10.16 26.19 0.36
N ILE A 47 10.46 24.98 -0.10
CA ILE A 47 11.74 24.29 0.19
C ILE A 47 12.90 24.94 -0.59
N GLY A 48 12.72 25.18 -1.88
CA GLY A 48 13.73 25.84 -2.71
C GLY A 48 13.93 27.30 -2.30
N TRP A 49 12.82 28.01 -2.07
CA TRP A 49 12.86 29.41 -1.64
C TRP A 49 13.56 29.59 -0.29
N THR A 50 13.22 28.79 0.72
CA THR A 50 13.91 28.85 2.03
C THR A 50 15.39 28.50 1.92
N SER A 51 15.74 27.49 1.12
CA SER A 51 17.14 27.12 0.85
C SER A 51 17.89 28.26 0.14
N SER A 52 17.30 28.88 -0.88
CA SER A 52 17.91 29.99 -1.62
C SER A 52 18.15 31.22 -0.74
N ILE A 53 17.23 31.52 0.19
CA ILE A 53 17.36 32.60 1.16
C ILE A 53 18.48 32.29 2.17
N ALA A 54 18.55 31.06 2.66
CA ALA A 54 19.60 30.64 3.59
C ALA A 54 21.01 30.63 2.95
N ILE A 55 21.13 30.20 1.69
CA ILE A 55 22.41 30.12 0.97
C ILE A 55 22.91 31.50 0.52
N ALA A 56 22.03 32.48 0.36
CA ALA A 56 22.41 33.85 0.00
C ALA A 56 23.34 34.51 1.02
N SER A 57 23.26 34.13 2.30
CA SER A 57 24.18 34.56 3.36
C SER A 57 25.65 34.14 3.10
N ILE A 58 25.86 33.08 2.31
CA ILE A 58 27.18 32.50 2.01
C ILE A 58 27.64 32.87 0.59
N LYS A 59 26.73 32.81 -0.40
CA LYS A 59 27.05 33.02 -1.83
C LYS A 59 26.69 34.40 -2.37
N GLY A 60 26.13 35.28 -1.54
CA GLY A 60 25.65 36.60 -1.93
C GLY A 60 24.25 36.57 -2.57
N PHE A 61 23.78 37.75 -2.97
CA PHE A 61 22.44 37.93 -3.54
C PHE A 61 22.39 37.50 -5.01
N THR A 62 21.91 36.28 -5.27
CA THR A 62 21.73 35.74 -6.62
C THR A 62 20.28 35.90 -7.12
N THR A 63 20.00 35.56 -8.38
CA THR A 63 18.64 35.61 -8.92
C THR A 63 17.68 34.66 -8.20
N GLU A 64 18.17 33.51 -7.73
CA GLU A 64 17.39 32.56 -6.93
C GLU A 64 16.89 33.19 -5.63
N PHE A 65 17.72 34.00 -4.97
CA PHE A 65 17.37 34.69 -3.73
C PHE A 65 16.17 35.62 -3.93
N TRP A 66 16.19 36.44 -4.98
CA TRP A 66 15.10 37.38 -5.25
C TRP A 66 13.79 36.69 -5.60
N VAL A 67 13.85 35.60 -6.36
CA VAL A 67 12.67 34.78 -6.67
C VAL A 67 12.12 34.10 -5.41
N GLY A 68 13.01 33.56 -4.56
CA GLY A 68 12.61 32.93 -3.30
C GLY A 68 12.00 33.92 -2.31
N LEU A 69 12.59 35.11 -2.18
CA LEU A 69 12.11 36.18 -1.31
C LEU A 69 10.72 36.66 -1.74
N PHE A 70 10.56 37.01 -3.02
CA PHE A 70 9.29 37.48 -3.55
C PHE A 70 8.21 36.39 -3.51
N GLY A 71 8.58 35.14 -3.83
CA GLY A 71 7.70 33.98 -3.73
C GLY A 71 7.20 33.74 -2.31
N MET A 72 8.10 33.75 -1.31
CA MET A 72 7.74 33.60 0.10
C MET A 72 6.88 34.76 0.59
N PHE A 73 7.23 36.00 0.23
CA PHE A 73 6.46 37.18 0.60
C PHE A 73 5.03 37.12 0.04
N MET A 74 4.88 36.78 -1.25
CA MET A 74 3.57 36.62 -1.88
C MET A 74 2.76 35.48 -1.28
N LEU A 75 3.41 34.38 -0.88
CA LEU A 75 2.76 33.25 -0.23
C LEU A 75 2.26 33.64 1.18
N ILE A 76 3.05 34.39 1.94
CA ILE A 76 2.64 34.89 3.27
C ILE A 76 1.49 35.89 3.11
N LEU A 77 1.64 36.90 2.25
CA LEU A 77 0.61 37.90 2.01
C LEU A 77 -0.70 37.25 1.52
N GLY A 78 -0.59 36.33 0.56
CA GLY A 78 -1.72 35.59 0.02
C GLY A 78 -2.42 34.73 1.07
N SER A 79 -1.67 34.07 1.95
CA SER A 79 -2.25 33.27 3.04
C SER A 79 -2.89 34.16 4.11
N THR A 80 -2.32 35.31 4.46
CA THR A 80 -2.95 36.29 5.37
C THR A 80 -4.25 36.86 4.81
N VAL A 81 -4.27 37.26 3.52
CA VAL A 81 -5.49 37.77 2.87
C VAL A 81 -6.55 36.68 2.75
N ALA A 82 -6.15 35.44 2.44
CA ALA A 82 -7.07 34.31 2.40
C ALA A 82 -7.69 34.03 3.78
N LEU A 83 -6.87 34.02 4.85
CA LEU A 83 -7.34 33.86 6.23
C LEU A 83 -8.30 34.98 6.64
N TYR A 84 -7.99 36.23 6.29
CA TYR A 84 -8.87 37.37 6.60
C TYR A 84 -10.22 37.32 5.87
N ARG A 85 -10.27 36.69 4.69
CA ARG A 85 -11.50 36.55 3.89
C ARG A 85 -12.28 35.26 4.17
N MET A 86 -11.72 34.33 4.94
CA MET A 86 -12.46 33.14 5.34
C MET A 86 -13.44 33.52 6.44
N ASN A 87 -14.74 33.34 6.19
CA ASN A 87 -15.74 33.33 7.24
C ASN A 87 -15.49 32.09 8.10
N LEU A 88 -14.84 32.29 9.23
CA LEU A 88 -14.59 31.26 10.22
C LEU A 88 -15.83 31.19 11.12
N ASP A 89 -16.81 30.36 10.77
CA ASP A 89 -17.84 29.91 11.71
C ASP A 89 -17.18 28.94 12.70
N TYR A 90 -16.27 29.50 13.51
CA TYR A 90 -15.31 28.79 14.35
C TYR A 90 -15.96 27.75 15.26
N TYR A 91 -17.18 28.01 15.74
CA TYR A 91 -17.89 27.08 16.61
C TYR A 91 -18.41 25.85 15.88
N GLU A 92 -18.94 25.99 14.65
CA GLU A 92 -19.36 24.85 13.85
C GLU A 92 -18.16 24.04 13.36
N ASP A 93 -17.09 24.72 12.93
CA ASP A 93 -15.84 24.07 12.50
C ASP A 93 -15.14 23.33 13.64
N VAL A 94 -15.18 23.84 14.88
CA VAL A 94 -14.63 23.14 16.05
C VAL A 94 -15.46 21.93 16.40
N LEU A 95 -16.80 22.02 16.34
CA LEU A 95 -17.67 20.88 16.59
C LEU A 95 -17.46 19.78 15.55
N GLU A 96 -17.50 20.11 14.25
CA GLU A 96 -17.20 19.17 13.17
C GLU A 96 -15.78 18.60 13.30
N GLY A 97 -14.81 19.42 13.67
CA GLY A 97 -13.43 19.01 13.94
C GLY A 97 -13.33 18.01 15.10
N THR A 98 -14.05 18.22 16.19
CA THR A 98 -14.09 17.30 17.34
C THR A 98 -14.80 16.00 16.99
N GLU A 99 -15.93 16.05 16.28
CA GLU A 99 -16.62 14.85 15.80
C GLU A 99 -15.74 14.05 14.84
N TYR A 100 -15.02 14.73 13.95
CA TYR A 100 -14.06 14.09 13.06
C TYR A 100 -12.90 13.45 13.82
N LEU A 101 -12.34 14.15 14.81
CA LEU A 101 -11.27 13.61 15.66
C LEU A 101 -11.75 12.42 16.50
N GLU A 102 -12.94 12.49 17.08
CA GLU A 102 -13.54 11.36 17.80
C GLU A 102 -13.80 10.19 16.89
N ALA A 103 -14.36 10.43 15.70
CA ALA A 103 -14.57 9.41 14.68
C ALA A 103 -13.22 8.81 14.21
N ALA A 104 -12.16 9.62 14.09
CA ALA A 104 -10.82 9.18 13.73
C ALA A 104 -10.20 8.33 14.85
N VAL A 105 -10.31 8.76 16.11
CA VAL A 105 -9.85 8.02 17.29
C VAL A 105 -10.63 6.72 17.43
N LYS A 106 -11.95 6.74 17.21
CA LYS A 106 -12.81 5.56 17.22
C LYS A 106 -12.46 4.60 16.09
N ALA A 107 -12.22 5.09 14.88
CA ALA A 107 -11.75 4.30 13.74
C ALA A 107 -10.36 3.68 14.02
N LYS A 108 -9.48 4.43 14.69
CA LYS A 108 -8.15 3.96 15.11
C LYS A 108 -8.21 2.86 16.16
N ARG A 109 -9.04 3.04 17.18
CA ARG A 109 -9.36 1.98 18.16
C ARG A 109 -10.07 0.80 17.51
N ALA A 110 -10.87 1.04 16.48
CA ALA A 110 -11.53 -0.01 15.70
C ALA A 110 -10.57 -0.76 14.77
N GLY A 111 -9.36 -0.24 14.51
CA GLY A 111 -8.41 -0.82 13.56
C GLY A 111 -8.68 -0.48 12.09
N ASN A 112 -9.63 0.41 11.82
CA ASN A 112 -10.04 0.82 10.46
C ASN A 112 -9.28 2.05 9.94
N ASN A 113 -8.04 2.26 10.39
CA ASN A 113 -7.21 3.44 10.08
C ASN A 113 -7.07 3.71 8.58
N MET A 114 -6.86 2.67 7.77
CA MET A 114 -6.59 2.84 6.35
C MET A 114 -7.81 3.30 5.54
N THR A 115 -9.00 3.21 6.13
CA THR A 115 -10.28 3.41 5.44
C THR A 115 -11.00 4.69 5.84
N PHE A 116 -10.59 5.28 6.96
CA PHE A 116 -11.18 6.48 7.51
C PHE A 116 -10.81 7.70 6.66
N GLY A 117 -11.80 8.53 6.31
CA GLY A 117 -11.59 9.72 5.49
C GLY A 117 -11.18 9.46 4.03
N LEU A 118 -11.29 8.23 3.54
CA LEU A 118 -11.09 7.96 2.11
C LEU A 118 -12.19 8.64 1.30
N LYS A 119 -11.78 9.40 0.28
CA LYS A 119 -12.72 9.99 -0.69
C LYS A 119 -13.32 8.87 -1.52
N VAL A 120 -14.58 8.57 -1.23
CA VAL A 120 -15.39 7.63 -2.00
C VAL A 120 -15.85 8.34 -3.27
N LYS A 121 -15.63 7.73 -4.43
CA LYS A 121 -16.18 8.24 -5.69
C LYS A 121 -17.66 7.86 -5.80
N ASP A 122 -18.53 8.85 -5.86
CA ASP A 122 -19.98 8.63 -6.01
C ASP A 122 -20.38 8.14 -7.41
N SER A 123 -19.56 8.43 -8.43
CA SER A 123 -19.90 8.26 -9.84
C SER A 123 -19.48 6.92 -10.47
N VAL A 124 -19.20 5.87 -9.68
CA VAL A 124 -18.80 4.57 -10.24
C VAL A 124 -20.04 3.85 -10.80
N LYS A 125 -20.21 3.90 -12.12
CA LYS A 125 -21.26 3.18 -12.87
C LYS A 125 -20.93 1.69 -12.98
N GLN A 126 -21.12 0.94 -11.90
CA GLN A 126 -21.10 -0.52 -11.95
C GLN A 126 -22.43 -1.03 -11.38
N LYS A 127 -23.18 -1.78 -12.18
CA LYS A 127 -24.36 -2.51 -11.69
C LYS A 127 -23.89 -3.62 -10.75
N LEU A 128 -24.51 -3.75 -9.59
CA LEU A 128 -24.33 -4.92 -8.74
C LEU A 128 -24.91 -6.12 -9.48
N SER A 129 -24.03 -7.03 -9.89
CA SER A 129 -24.38 -8.30 -10.53
C SER A 129 -24.16 -9.45 -9.55
N GLY A 130 -24.70 -10.62 -9.86
CA GLY A 130 -24.52 -11.85 -9.07
C GLY A 130 -25.67 -12.16 -8.12
N THR A 131 -25.85 -13.45 -7.85
CA THR A 131 -26.85 -14.02 -6.93
C THR A 131 -26.15 -14.82 -5.83
N GLY A 132 -26.71 -14.84 -4.63
CA GLY A 132 -26.16 -15.59 -3.49
C GLY A 132 -24.75 -15.12 -3.09
N ALA A 133 -23.82 -16.06 -2.91
CA ALA A 133 -22.46 -15.77 -2.45
C ALA A 133 -21.65 -14.90 -3.44
N SER A 134 -21.90 -15.03 -4.75
CA SER A 134 -21.23 -14.23 -5.78
C SER A 134 -21.50 -12.72 -5.65
N ALA A 135 -22.62 -12.33 -5.04
CA ALA A 135 -22.93 -10.91 -4.78
C ALA A 135 -21.94 -10.26 -3.81
N ILE A 136 -21.34 -11.03 -2.88
CA ILE A 136 -20.29 -10.53 -1.97
C ILE A 136 -19.08 -10.07 -2.77
N PHE A 137 -18.67 -10.85 -3.77
CA PHE A 137 -17.55 -10.51 -4.64
C PHE A 137 -17.81 -9.22 -5.43
N PHE A 138 -18.96 -9.10 -6.08
CA PHE A 138 -19.28 -7.90 -6.87
C PHE A 138 -19.42 -6.64 -6.00
N LYS A 139 -19.92 -6.78 -4.76
CA LYS A 139 -19.91 -5.72 -3.76
C LYS A 139 -18.49 -5.29 -3.41
N HIS A 140 -17.60 -6.23 -3.08
CA HIS A 140 -16.20 -5.93 -2.80
C HIS A 140 -15.50 -5.24 -3.97
N LEU A 141 -15.74 -5.73 -5.20
CA LEU A 141 -15.16 -5.15 -6.40
C LEU A 141 -15.64 -3.70 -6.65
N LEU A 142 -16.89 -3.40 -6.31
CA LEU A 142 -17.44 -2.05 -6.36
C LEU A 142 -16.79 -1.15 -5.29
N GLU A 143 -16.65 -1.64 -4.06
CA GLU A 143 -16.01 -0.90 -2.97
C GLU A 143 -14.56 -0.54 -3.31
N LEU A 144 -13.80 -1.49 -3.87
CA LEU A 144 -12.44 -1.26 -4.36
C LEU A 144 -12.41 -0.20 -5.46
N ARG A 145 -13.31 -0.25 -6.43
CA ARG A 145 -13.38 0.78 -7.50
C ARG A 145 -13.75 2.16 -6.98
N LYS A 146 -14.57 2.24 -5.94
CA LYS A 146 -14.96 3.52 -5.32
C LYS A 146 -13.83 4.17 -4.53
N THR A 147 -12.92 3.38 -3.95
CA THR A 147 -11.75 3.90 -3.22
C THR A 147 -10.51 4.08 -4.09
N ALA A 148 -10.42 3.35 -5.20
CA ALA A 148 -9.26 3.37 -6.08
C ALA A 148 -9.14 4.67 -6.87
N TYR A 149 -7.89 5.08 -7.15
CA TYR A 149 -7.57 6.17 -8.07
C TYR A 149 -7.80 5.76 -9.52
N VAL A 150 -7.25 4.62 -9.94
CA VAL A 150 -7.35 4.06 -11.30
C VAL A 150 -7.61 2.56 -11.18
N LEU A 151 -8.66 2.05 -11.84
CA LEU A 151 -9.10 0.64 -11.79
C LEU A 151 -9.24 0.12 -10.35
N PHE A 152 -8.18 -0.47 -9.78
CA PHE A 152 -8.13 -1.07 -8.44
C PHE A 152 -6.97 -0.56 -7.55
N PHE A 153 -6.24 0.47 -8.00
CA PHE A 153 -5.10 1.04 -7.28
C PHE A 153 -5.53 2.01 -6.18
N ASP A 154 -5.24 1.63 -4.93
CA ASP A 154 -5.43 2.48 -3.75
C ASP A 154 -4.11 3.16 -3.34
N ARG A 155 -4.17 4.09 -2.36
CA ARG A 155 -2.97 4.78 -1.82
C ARG A 155 -1.89 3.81 -1.36
N SER A 156 -2.30 2.73 -0.68
CA SER A 156 -1.39 1.70 -0.16
C SER A 156 -0.65 1.01 -1.30
N SER A 157 -1.35 0.59 -2.35
CA SER A 157 -0.77 -0.04 -3.54
C SER A 157 0.30 0.85 -4.18
N VAL A 158 0.03 2.14 -4.36
CA VAL A 158 1.01 3.10 -4.91
C VAL A 158 2.22 3.26 -3.99
N SER A 159 2.00 3.36 -2.67
CA SER A 159 3.09 3.50 -1.70
C SER A 159 4.04 2.29 -1.70
N VAL A 160 3.50 1.07 -1.84
CA VAL A 160 4.31 -0.16 -1.91
C VAL A 160 5.15 -0.19 -3.18
N ILE A 161 4.58 0.18 -4.33
CA ILE A 161 5.32 0.24 -5.60
C ILE A 161 6.49 1.22 -5.50
N ILE A 162 6.24 2.44 -5.01
CA ILE A 162 7.29 3.46 -4.85
C ILE A 162 8.36 2.98 -3.87
N ALA A 163 7.94 2.47 -2.70
CA ALA A 163 8.87 1.98 -1.68
C ALA A 163 9.74 0.83 -2.19
N ALA A 164 9.18 -0.10 -2.96
CA ALA A 164 9.91 -1.24 -3.51
C ALA A 164 10.95 -0.81 -4.57
N ILE A 165 10.59 0.15 -5.42
CA ILE A 165 11.52 0.71 -6.40
C ILE A 165 12.65 1.47 -5.69
N VAL A 166 12.31 2.34 -4.73
CA VAL A 166 13.29 3.12 -3.94
C VAL A 166 14.23 2.18 -3.19
N PHE A 167 13.69 1.16 -2.52
CA PHE A 167 14.46 0.15 -1.78
C PHE A 167 15.52 -0.50 -2.68
N LYS A 168 15.16 -0.87 -3.91
CA LYS A 168 16.13 -1.44 -4.85
C LYS A 168 17.18 -0.44 -5.32
N LEU A 169 16.81 0.82 -5.56
CA LEU A 169 17.77 1.82 -6.03
C LEU A 169 18.86 2.14 -4.99
N ILE A 170 18.57 1.96 -3.70
CA ILE A 170 19.50 2.20 -2.59
C ILE A 170 20.42 0.99 -2.35
N MET A 171 20.05 -0.19 -2.83
CA MET A 171 20.74 -1.43 -2.49
C MET A 171 22.14 -1.52 -3.15
N PRO A 172 23.18 -2.02 -2.44
CA PRO A 172 24.55 -2.12 -2.97
C PRO A 172 24.65 -2.97 -4.25
N SER A 173 25.60 -2.63 -5.11
CA SER A 173 25.76 -3.26 -6.43
C SER A 173 26.06 -4.75 -6.40
N GLU A 174 26.64 -5.26 -5.32
CA GLU A 174 26.97 -6.69 -5.19
C GLU A 174 25.72 -7.57 -4.98
N ALA A 175 24.61 -7.00 -4.49
CA ALA A 175 23.34 -7.71 -4.35
C ALA A 175 22.50 -7.74 -5.65
N GLN A 176 23.04 -7.26 -6.77
CA GLN A 176 22.31 -7.10 -8.04
C GLN A 176 22.01 -8.42 -8.76
N LEU A 177 22.65 -9.52 -8.38
CA LEU A 177 22.37 -10.85 -8.94
C LEU A 177 20.94 -11.34 -8.63
N LEU A 178 20.27 -10.83 -7.60
CA LEU A 178 18.91 -11.19 -7.18
C LEU A 178 17.90 -10.05 -7.39
N SER A 179 17.93 -9.46 -8.58
CA SER A 179 17.39 -8.11 -8.76
C SER A 179 15.86 -8.02 -8.61
N LEU A 180 15.08 -9.05 -8.99
CA LEU A 180 13.61 -9.00 -8.89
C LEU A 180 13.09 -9.75 -7.66
N SER A 181 13.79 -10.81 -7.23
CA SER A 181 13.48 -11.52 -5.99
C SER A 181 13.63 -10.65 -4.74
N MET A 182 14.58 -9.72 -4.69
CA MET A 182 14.67 -8.75 -3.58
C MET A 182 13.46 -7.82 -3.52
N ILE A 183 12.98 -7.35 -4.69
CA ILE A 183 11.73 -6.58 -4.78
C ILE A 183 10.56 -7.44 -4.30
N LEU A 184 10.51 -8.70 -4.70
CA LEU A 184 9.49 -9.64 -4.26
C LEU A 184 9.50 -9.77 -2.73
N PHE A 185 10.64 -10.03 -2.09
CA PHE A 185 10.72 -10.15 -0.63
C PHE A 185 10.27 -8.90 0.11
N PHE A 186 10.70 -7.73 -0.36
CA PHE A 186 10.25 -6.45 0.20
C PHE A 186 8.74 -6.24 0.00
N ALA A 187 8.23 -6.55 -1.19
CA ALA A 187 6.80 -6.45 -1.50
C ALA A 187 5.97 -7.42 -0.65
N LEU A 188 6.46 -8.64 -0.39
CA LEU A 188 5.83 -9.61 0.51
C LEU A 188 5.79 -9.12 1.96
N TYR A 189 6.89 -8.51 2.43
CA TYR A 189 6.94 -7.87 3.75
C TYR A 189 5.92 -6.73 3.87
N MET A 190 5.85 -5.85 2.87
CA MET A 190 4.86 -4.77 2.85
C MET A 190 3.42 -5.30 2.76
N LEU A 191 3.21 -6.35 1.96
CA LEU A 191 1.91 -7.01 1.83
C LEU A 191 1.46 -7.60 3.18
N LEU A 192 2.37 -8.23 3.93
CA LEU A 192 2.08 -8.74 5.28
C LEU A 192 1.54 -7.63 6.18
N ILE A 193 2.22 -6.48 6.25
CA ILE A 193 1.82 -5.33 7.10
C ILE A 193 0.45 -4.78 6.69
N LEU A 194 0.20 -4.67 5.38
CA LEU A 194 -1.05 -4.11 4.86
C LEU A 194 -2.24 -5.06 5.07
N GLN A 195 -2.02 -6.37 4.89
CA GLN A 195 -3.08 -7.38 5.06
C GLN A 195 -3.57 -7.47 6.51
N MET A 196 -2.73 -7.18 7.50
CA MET A 196 -3.14 -7.15 8.91
C MET A 196 -4.24 -6.13 9.21
N GLN A 197 -4.31 -5.06 8.41
CA GLN A 197 -5.29 -3.98 8.50
C GLN A 197 -6.43 -4.16 7.48
N GLY A 198 -6.54 -5.35 6.89
CA GLY A 198 -7.49 -5.68 5.83
C GLY A 198 -8.97 -5.56 6.25
N ARG A 199 -9.80 -5.19 5.28
CA ARG A 199 -11.25 -4.96 5.45
C ARG A 199 -12.04 -6.24 5.64
N LEU A 200 -11.56 -7.35 5.08
CA LEU A 200 -12.25 -8.63 5.08
C LEU A 200 -12.67 -9.09 6.48
N GLY A 201 -11.84 -8.81 7.47
CA GLY A 201 -12.15 -9.09 8.86
C GLY A 201 -13.45 -8.48 9.36
N SER A 202 -13.66 -7.19 9.08
CA SER A 202 -14.88 -6.47 9.47
C SER A 202 -16.09 -6.88 8.62
N GLU A 203 -15.85 -7.43 7.43
CA GLU A 203 -16.91 -7.97 6.58
C GLU A 203 -17.43 -9.29 7.13
N LEU A 204 -16.54 -10.19 7.55
CA LEU A 204 -16.89 -11.49 8.12
C LEU A 204 -17.67 -11.39 9.43
N GLU A 205 -17.62 -10.24 10.11
CA GLU A 205 -18.43 -9.97 11.30
C GLU A 205 -19.90 -9.63 10.97
N LYS A 206 -20.26 -9.43 9.70
CA LYS A 206 -21.60 -8.98 9.32
C LYS A 206 -22.57 -10.17 9.19
N HIS A 207 -23.69 -10.09 9.90
CA HIS A 207 -24.74 -11.12 9.94
C HIS A 207 -25.25 -11.56 8.55
N TYR A 208 -25.29 -10.67 7.55
CA TYR A 208 -25.81 -11.02 6.23
C TYR A 208 -25.01 -12.13 5.52
N ILE A 209 -23.71 -12.29 5.85
CA ILE A 209 -22.88 -13.33 5.20
C ILE A 209 -23.36 -14.72 5.61
N PHE A 210 -23.79 -14.87 6.87
CA PHE A 210 -24.28 -16.12 7.40
C PHE A 210 -25.65 -16.49 6.80
N LEU A 211 -26.50 -15.50 6.50
CA LEU A 211 -27.85 -15.69 5.95
C LEU A 211 -27.88 -16.12 4.48
N ILE A 212 -26.77 -16.00 3.74
CA ILE A 212 -26.72 -16.40 2.33
C ILE A 212 -26.86 -17.93 2.22
N PRO A 213 -27.77 -18.46 1.38
CA PRO A 213 -27.94 -19.91 1.20
C PRO A 213 -26.85 -20.47 0.26
N ALA A 214 -25.64 -20.66 0.78
CA ALA A 214 -24.49 -21.24 0.09
C ALA A 214 -23.60 -22.00 1.08
N SER A 215 -22.72 -22.87 0.59
CA SER A 215 -21.75 -23.54 1.45
C SER A 215 -20.74 -22.54 2.06
N SER A 216 -20.21 -22.85 3.23
CA SER A 216 -19.24 -21.97 3.91
C SER A 216 -17.96 -21.77 3.11
N GLN A 217 -17.55 -22.77 2.33
CA GLN A 217 -16.41 -22.69 1.42
C GLN A 217 -16.68 -21.71 0.27
N GLU A 218 -17.86 -21.78 -0.35
CA GLU A 218 -18.25 -20.85 -1.42
C GLU A 218 -18.35 -19.41 -0.91
N LYS A 219 -18.98 -19.20 0.26
CA LYS A 219 -19.06 -17.88 0.89
C LYS A 219 -17.67 -17.29 1.13
N LEU A 220 -16.75 -18.08 1.69
CA LEU A 220 -15.39 -17.64 1.96
C LEU A 220 -14.60 -17.38 0.67
N PHE A 221 -14.77 -18.22 -0.34
CA PHE A 221 -14.13 -18.05 -1.64
C PHE A 221 -14.57 -16.74 -2.29
N PHE A 222 -15.87 -16.47 -2.39
CA PHE A 222 -16.36 -15.22 -2.99
C PHE A 222 -16.06 -13.98 -2.14
N ALA A 223 -15.99 -14.11 -0.82
CA ALA A 223 -15.55 -13.03 0.05
C ALA A 223 -14.07 -12.66 -0.17
N THR A 224 -13.20 -13.66 -0.33
CA THR A 224 -11.74 -13.44 -0.50
C THR A 224 -11.33 -13.13 -1.95
N LEU A 225 -12.16 -13.50 -2.93
CA LEU A 225 -11.88 -13.29 -4.35
C LEU A 225 -11.63 -11.81 -4.71
N GLY A 226 -12.27 -10.87 -4.02
CA GLY A 226 -12.05 -9.44 -4.20
C GLY A 226 -10.61 -9.03 -3.84
N GLU A 227 -10.08 -9.54 -2.73
CA GLU A 227 -8.72 -9.26 -2.29
C GLU A 227 -7.67 -10.00 -3.14
N HIS A 228 -7.96 -11.23 -3.59
CA HIS A 228 -7.09 -11.94 -4.55
C HIS A 228 -6.96 -11.19 -5.87
N THR A 229 -8.09 -10.67 -6.38
CA THR A 229 -8.12 -9.84 -7.60
C THR A 229 -7.29 -8.58 -7.40
N LYS A 230 -7.42 -7.92 -6.25
CA LYS A 230 -6.61 -6.74 -5.92
C LYS A 230 -5.12 -7.07 -5.88
N ASN A 231 -4.73 -8.11 -5.14
CA ASN A 231 -3.32 -8.54 -5.04
C ASN A 231 -2.74 -8.89 -6.42
N PHE A 232 -3.53 -9.47 -7.31
CA PHE A 232 -3.12 -9.74 -8.69
C PHE A 232 -2.83 -8.48 -9.49
N PHE A 233 -3.72 -7.48 -9.45
CA PHE A 233 -3.49 -6.22 -10.15
C PHE A 233 -2.30 -5.44 -9.56
N ASP A 234 -2.19 -5.39 -8.24
CA ASP A 234 -1.10 -4.71 -7.53
C ASP A 234 0.27 -5.36 -7.87
N GLY A 235 0.34 -6.70 -7.82
CA GLY A 235 1.54 -7.45 -8.21
C GLY A 235 1.88 -7.28 -9.68
N THR A 236 0.88 -7.35 -10.57
CA THR A 236 1.09 -7.20 -12.02
C THR A 236 1.76 -5.88 -12.35
N VAL A 237 1.24 -4.76 -11.83
CA VAL A 237 1.83 -3.45 -12.11
C VAL A 237 3.20 -3.30 -11.45
N LEU A 238 3.35 -3.74 -10.21
CA LEU A 238 4.62 -3.64 -9.48
C LEU A 238 5.76 -4.38 -10.21
N PHE A 239 5.53 -5.63 -10.62
CA PHE A 239 6.57 -6.45 -11.25
C PHE A 239 6.75 -6.16 -12.74
N ILE A 240 5.72 -5.70 -13.46
CA ILE A 240 5.90 -5.21 -14.84
C ILE A 240 6.73 -3.93 -14.85
N LEU A 241 6.37 -2.94 -14.02
CA LEU A 241 7.14 -1.69 -13.93
C LEU A 241 8.58 -1.95 -13.50
N SER A 242 8.76 -2.76 -12.46
CA SER A 242 10.09 -3.15 -11.99
C SER A 242 10.86 -3.95 -13.05
N GLY A 243 10.20 -4.89 -13.71
CA GLY A 243 10.79 -5.70 -14.77
C GLY A 243 11.32 -4.86 -15.94
N ILE A 244 10.56 -3.84 -16.35
CA ILE A 244 10.97 -2.88 -17.40
C ILE A 244 12.15 -2.03 -16.92
N LEU A 245 12.06 -1.46 -15.72
CA LEU A 245 13.11 -0.58 -15.16
C LEU A 245 14.45 -1.31 -14.99
N PHE A 246 14.41 -2.59 -14.61
CA PHE A 246 15.58 -3.38 -14.27
C PHE A 246 15.94 -4.43 -15.31
N LYS A 247 15.26 -4.43 -16.47
CA LYS A 247 15.50 -5.34 -17.61
C LYS A 247 15.51 -6.83 -17.20
N ALA A 248 14.56 -7.22 -16.34
CA ALA A 248 14.42 -8.61 -15.89
C ALA A 248 13.81 -9.49 -16.99
N PRO A 249 14.14 -10.79 -17.06
CA PRO A 249 13.56 -11.70 -18.03
C PRO A 249 12.08 -11.96 -17.73
N LEU A 250 11.28 -12.11 -18.79
CA LEU A 250 9.81 -12.24 -18.71
C LEU A 250 9.36 -13.39 -17.79
N ILE A 251 10.11 -14.49 -17.78
CA ILE A 251 9.81 -15.66 -16.95
C ILE A 251 9.87 -15.36 -15.44
N ILE A 252 10.83 -14.53 -15.02
CA ILE A 252 10.99 -14.12 -13.61
C ILE A 252 9.91 -13.10 -13.22
N ILE A 253 9.50 -12.23 -14.15
CA ILE A 253 8.39 -11.30 -13.92
C ILE A 253 7.09 -12.06 -13.65
N ILE A 254 6.76 -13.04 -14.50
CA ILE A 254 5.56 -13.85 -14.36
C ILE A 254 5.59 -14.66 -13.06
N SER A 255 6.73 -15.29 -12.73
CA SER A 255 6.85 -16.07 -11.50
C SER A 255 6.69 -15.19 -10.26
N CYS A 256 7.25 -13.97 -10.24
CA CYS A 256 7.05 -13.01 -9.15
C CYS A 256 5.58 -12.60 -8.98
N ILE A 257 4.86 -12.35 -10.08
CA ILE A 257 3.42 -12.00 -10.03
C ILE A 257 2.63 -13.13 -9.38
N ILE A 258 2.85 -14.37 -9.84
CA ILE A 258 2.18 -15.55 -9.30
C ILE A 258 2.50 -15.71 -7.81
N THR A 259 3.78 -15.70 -7.44
CA THR A 259 4.20 -15.86 -6.04
C THR A 259 3.61 -14.78 -5.14
N TYR A 260 3.60 -13.52 -5.59
CA TYR A 260 3.00 -12.43 -4.83
C TYR A 260 1.50 -12.64 -4.57
N THR A 261 0.75 -13.09 -5.58
CA THR A 261 -0.68 -13.38 -5.40
C THR A 261 -0.94 -14.55 -4.44
N LEU A 262 -0.12 -15.61 -4.52
CA LEU A 262 -0.24 -16.78 -3.66
C LEU A 262 0.07 -16.43 -2.20
N PHE A 263 1.11 -15.64 -1.94
CA PHE A 263 1.38 -15.15 -0.58
C PHE A 263 0.30 -14.21 -0.07
N GLY A 264 -0.28 -13.38 -0.94
CA GLY A 264 -1.48 -12.61 -0.60
C GLY A 264 -2.60 -13.52 -0.09
N ALA A 265 -2.84 -14.65 -0.76
CA ALA A 265 -3.82 -15.63 -0.31
C ALA A 265 -3.45 -16.29 1.02
N VAL A 266 -2.18 -16.68 1.22
CA VAL A 266 -1.69 -17.24 2.49
C VAL A 266 -1.95 -16.28 3.65
N TYR A 267 -1.65 -14.98 3.49
CA TYR A 267 -1.86 -14.00 4.56
C TYR A 267 -3.34 -13.78 4.86
N ILE A 268 -4.20 -13.75 3.85
CA ILE A 268 -5.65 -13.63 4.02
C ILE A 268 -6.20 -14.84 4.80
N TYR A 269 -5.89 -16.06 4.36
CA TYR A 269 -6.42 -17.26 5.02
C TYR A 269 -5.82 -17.49 6.41
N SER A 270 -4.56 -17.13 6.61
CA SER A 270 -3.94 -17.10 7.94
C SER A 270 -4.62 -16.10 8.88
N ASP A 271 -5.00 -14.91 8.37
CA ASP A 271 -5.76 -13.92 9.15
C ASP A 271 -7.12 -14.47 9.59
N ILE A 272 -7.86 -15.10 8.66
CA ILE A 272 -9.17 -15.71 8.91
C ILE A 272 -9.03 -16.88 9.89
N LEU A 273 -8.04 -17.74 9.71
CA LEU A 273 -7.81 -18.87 10.60
C LEU A 273 -7.46 -18.41 12.02
N THR A 274 -6.63 -17.37 12.15
CA THR A 274 -6.29 -16.79 13.45
C THR A 274 -7.53 -16.23 14.15
N ARG A 275 -8.45 -15.58 13.41
CA ARG A 275 -9.75 -15.14 13.97
C ARG A 275 -10.61 -16.31 14.43
N ARG A 276 -10.63 -17.40 13.66
CA ARG A 276 -11.37 -18.62 14.03
C ARG A 276 -10.82 -19.26 15.32
N LEU A 277 -9.49 -19.31 15.48
CA LEU A 277 -8.84 -19.96 16.62
C LEU A 277 -8.89 -19.12 17.90
N PHE A 278 -8.75 -17.80 17.79
CA PHE A 278 -8.59 -16.91 18.95
C PHE A 278 -9.81 -16.03 19.23
N GLY A 279 -10.82 -15.99 18.35
CA GLY A 279 -12.05 -15.22 18.54
C GLY A 279 -11.81 -13.72 18.75
N ARG A 280 -12.75 -13.07 19.47
CA ARG A 280 -12.62 -11.67 19.93
C ARG A 280 -11.67 -11.57 21.11
N ILE A 281 -10.36 -11.57 20.86
CA ILE A 281 -9.40 -11.19 21.91
C ILE A 281 -9.64 -9.72 22.31
N HIS A 282 -9.74 -9.46 23.61
CA HIS A 282 -10.08 -8.15 24.19
C HIS A 282 -9.11 -7.01 23.82
N SER A 283 -7.88 -7.35 23.39
CA SER A 283 -6.87 -6.39 22.89
C SER A 283 -6.54 -6.65 21.42
N LYS A 284 -6.91 -5.70 20.55
CA LYS A 284 -6.60 -5.74 19.11
C LYS A 284 -5.10 -5.71 18.81
N GLY A 285 -4.30 -5.03 19.62
CA GLY A 285 -2.84 -5.01 19.47
C GLY A 285 -2.21 -6.39 19.69
N PHE A 286 -2.71 -7.12 20.69
CA PHE A 286 -2.27 -8.49 20.96
C PHE A 286 -2.67 -9.46 19.84
N LEU A 287 -3.88 -9.28 19.29
CA LEU A 287 -4.34 -10.05 18.13
C LEU A 287 -3.49 -9.79 16.88
N VAL A 288 -3.08 -8.54 16.63
CA VAL A 288 -2.12 -8.22 15.56
C VAL A 288 -0.76 -8.88 15.83
N PHE A 289 -0.25 -8.82 17.06
CA PHE A 289 1.01 -9.45 17.43
C PHE A 289 1.03 -10.97 17.19
N ILE A 290 -0.03 -11.68 17.64
CA ILE A 290 -0.19 -13.12 17.37
C ILE A 290 -0.18 -13.40 15.87
N LYS A 291 -0.94 -12.62 15.08
CA LYS A 291 -0.99 -12.79 13.63
C LYS A 291 0.38 -12.60 12.96
N VAL A 292 1.23 -11.69 13.45
CA VAL A 292 2.60 -11.53 12.92
C VAL A 292 3.42 -12.79 13.19
N ILE A 293 3.39 -13.29 14.43
CA ILE A 293 4.14 -14.49 14.82
C ILE A 293 3.70 -15.71 14.01
N ILE A 294 2.39 -15.93 13.89
CA ILE A 294 1.84 -17.06 13.12
C ILE A 294 2.25 -16.97 11.66
N ASN A 295 2.10 -15.80 11.03
CA ASN A 295 2.51 -15.63 9.64
C ASN A 295 4.02 -15.83 9.46
N LEU A 296 4.85 -15.31 10.37
CA LEU A 296 6.30 -15.50 10.30
C LEU A 296 6.67 -16.99 10.43
N LEU A 297 6.06 -17.72 11.35
CA LEU A 297 6.27 -19.16 11.53
C LEU A 297 5.88 -19.97 10.28
N ILE A 298 4.78 -19.61 9.62
CA ILE A 298 4.28 -20.28 8.41
C ILE A 298 5.16 -20.01 7.18
N ILE A 299 5.81 -18.83 7.11
CA ILE A 299 6.67 -18.45 5.98
C ILE A 299 8.07 -19.10 6.09
N ILE A 300 8.60 -19.29 7.31
CA ILE A 300 9.97 -19.79 7.55
C ILE A 300 10.29 -21.06 6.73
N PRO A 301 9.48 -22.14 6.74
CA PRO A 301 9.80 -23.34 5.97
C PRO A 301 9.90 -23.08 4.47
N GLY A 302 9.07 -22.18 3.94
CA GLY A 302 9.13 -21.74 2.55
C GLY A 302 10.41 -20.97 2.24
N GLY A 303 10.84 -20.09 3.14
CA GLY A 303 12.11 -19.37 3.02
C GLY A 303 13.32 -20.32 3.06
N ILE A 304 13.29 -21.35 3.92
CA ILE A 304 14.33 -22.38 3.99
C ILE A 304 14.37 -23.18 2.68
N ALA A 305 13.21 -23.64 2.18
CA ALA A 305 13.13 -24.36 0.92
C ALA A 305 13.66 -23.53 -0.27
N ALA A 306 13.34 -22.23 -0.30
CA ALA A 306 13.86 -21.29 -1.28
C ALA A 306 15.39 -21.15 -1.19
N GLY A 307 15.91 -20.98 0.04
CA GLY A 307 17.34 -20.88 0.32
C GLY A 307 18.13 -22.12 -0.11
N ILE A 308 17.59 -23.31 0.15
CA ILE A 308 18.18 -24.58 -0.31
C ILE A 308 18.16 -24.66 -1.84
N THR A 309 17.05 -24.29 -2.46
CA THR A 309 16.89 -24.36 -3.93
C THR A 309 17.91 -23.46 -4.64
N ILE A 310 18.13 -22.25 -4.13
CA ILE A 310 19.11 -21.35 -4.72
C ILE A 310 20.55 -21.78 -4.44
N ALA A 311 20.84 -22.33 -3.26
CA ALA A 311 22.17 -22.85 -2.94
C ALA A 311 22.58 -24.03 -3.83
N ILE A 312 21.61 -24.84 -4.28
CA ILE A 312 21.88 -26.01 -5.15
C ILE A 312 21.91 -25.62 -6.62
N THR A 313 20.96 -24.80 -7.07
CA THR A 313 20.70 -24.60 -8.50
C THR A 313 21.20 -23.27 -9.05
N GLU A 314 21.59 -22.34 -8.17
CA GLU A 314 22.01 -20.96 -8.48
C GLU A 314 20.99 -20.17 -9.35
N SER A 315 19.76 -20.68 -9.46
CA SER A 315 18.73 -20.16 -10.35
C SER A 315 17.67 -19.40 -9.56
N GLU A 316 17.59 -18.09 -9.79
CA GLU A 316 16.57 -17.20 -9.20
C GLU A 316 15.15 -17.68 -9.54
N PHE A 317 14.93 -18.19 -10.76
CA PHE A 317 13.63 -18.68 -11.19
C PHE A 317 13.15 -19.85 -10.33
N LEU A 318 14.00 -20.85 -10.10
CA LEU A 318 13.64 -22.04 -9.33
C LEU A 318 13.39 -21.71 -7.86
N MET A 319 14.15 -20.76 -7.30
CA MET A 319 13.88 -20.24 -5.96
C MET A 319 12.48 -19.64 -5.85
N ILE A 320 12.08 -18.80 -6.81
CA ILE A 320 10.74 -18.19 -6.82
C ILE A 320 9.66 -19.25 -7.02
N CYS A 321 9.91 -20.26 -7.86
CA CYS A 321 8.98 -21.38 -8.05
C CYS A 321 8.83 -22.24 -6.79
N ALA A 322 9.89 -22.49 -6.03
CA ALA A 322 9.82 -23.19 -4.76
C ALA A 322 8.96 -22.43 -3.74
N LEU A 323 9.11 -21.10 -3.67
CA LEU A 323 8.26 -20.22 -2.86
C LEU A 323 6.80 -20.22 -3.33
N ALA A 324 6.57 -20.21 -4.64
CA ALA A 324 5.24 -20.30 -5.23
C ALA A 324 4.56 -21.64 -4.85
N ALA A 325 5.28 -22.75 -4.98
CA ALA A 325 4.77 -24.07 -4.66
C ALA A 325 4.41 -24.17 -3.17
N TRP A 326 5.29 -23.71 -2.28
CA TRP A 326 5.03 -23.68 -0.84
C TRP A 326 3.80 -22.83 -0.50
N SER A 327 3.73 -21.60 -1.04
CA SER A 327 2.61 -20.70 -0.80
C SER A 327 1.28 -21.22 -1.38
N PHE A 328 1.31 -21.95 -2.50
CA PHE A 328 0.13 -22.60 -3.05
C PHE A 328 -0.40 -23.69 -2.11
N VAL A 329 0.47 -24.60 -1.65
CA VAL A 329 0.08 -25.69 -0.72
C VAL A 329 -0.45 -25.11 0.59
N LEU A 330 0.22 -24.10 1.14
CA LEU A 330 -0.25 -23.40 2.33
C LEU A 330 -1.58 -22.67 2.09
N GLY A 331 -1.74 -21.98 0.96
CA GLY A 331 -2.97 -21.27 0.63
C GLY A 331 -4.17 -22.20 0.58
N VAL A 332 -4.03 -23.37 -0.05
CA VAL A 332 -5.09 -24.39 -0.13
C VAL A 332 -5.38 -24.99 1.25
N THR A 333 -4.36 -25.37 2.01
CA THR A 333 -4.56 -25.96 3.35
C THR A 333 -5.23 -24.97 4.30
N LEU A 334 -4.76 -23.72 4.34
CA LEU A 334 -5.35 -22.66 5.16
C LEU A 334 -6.77 -22.32 4.71
N PHE A 335 -7.08 -22.34 3.41
CA PHE A 335 -8.45 -22.17 2.90
C PHE A 335 -9.39 -23.25 3.44
N ILE A 336 -9.00 -24.51 3.38
CA ILE A 336 -9.82 -25.63 3.88
C ILE A 336 -10.06 -25.48 5.39
N PHE A 337 -9.03 -25.15 6.17
CA PHE A 337 -9.16 -24.94 7.62
C PHE A 337 -9.92 -23.66 7.98
N SER A 338 -9.87 -22.61 7.17
CA SER A 338 -10.55 -21.35 7.46
C SER A 338 -12.04 -21.37 7.09
N ALA A 339 -12.45 -22.20 6.12
CA ALA A 339 -13.85 -22.31 5.67
C ALA A 339 -14.86 -22.57 6.80
N GLY A 340 -14.44 -23.24 7.89
CA GLY A 340 -15.30 -23.51 9.04
C GLY A 340 -15.70 -22.28 9.87
N ILE A 341 -15.14 -21.09 9.63
CA ILE A 341 -15.50 -19.86 10.36
C ILE A 341 -16.96 -19.45 10.10
N LEU A 342 -17.50 -19.76 8.93
CA LEU A 342 -18.86 -19.36 8.53
C LEU A 342 -19.94 -20.37 8.93
N ASN A 343 -19.57 -21.45 9.64
CA ASN A 343 -20.53 -22.44 10.13
C ASN A 343 -21.22 -22.01 11.43
N ASN A 344 -20.53 -21.23 12.29
CA ASN A 344 -21.02 -20.89 13.62
C ASN A 344 -21.05 -19.36 13.83
N LEU A 345 -22.24 -18.80 13.99
CA LEU A 345 -22.49 -17.39 14.31
C LEU A 345 -21.81 -16.95 15.62
N GLU A 346 -21.68 -17.86 16.58
CA GLU A 346 -21.10 -17.59 17.91
C GLU A 346 -19.61 -17.24 17.89
N THR A 347 -18.90 -17.55 16.81
CA THR A 347 -17.49 -17.13 16.66
C THR A 347 -17.35 -15.63 16.38
N VAL A 348 -18.46 -14.96 16.06
CA VAL A 348 -18.52 -13.53 15.69
C VAL A 348 -19.14 -12.65 16.78
N SER A 349 -19.95 -13.22 17.69
CA SER A 349 -20.62 -12.50 18.79
C SER A 349 -19.66 -12.12 19.92
#